data_AF-A0A521WSV2-F1
#
_entry.id   AF-A0A521WSV2-F1
#
_cell.length_a   1.000
_cell.length_b   1.000
_cell.length_c   1.000
_cell.angle_alpha   90.00
_cell.angle_beta   90.00
_cell.angle_gamma   90.00
#
_symmetry.space_group_name_H-M   'P 1'
#
loop_
_entity.id
_entity.type
_entity.pdbx_description
1 polymer ?
#
loop_
_entity_poly.entity_id
_entity_poly.type
_entity_poly.pdbx_seq_one_letter_code
_entity_poly.pdbx_strand_id
1 'polypeptide(L)'
;PGPESVIGDWVRTNRNVDFVGLCQNAKPGVDVGKLCTNELGSRGTRRAYALGPTFSESTALVMVEQAQDGTWKVLSVRNRVPGDGGIPGIDWPLQVGDAVVVIGLGESDCLRIREQPTQQGKQLNCVPDGTKAVVQEGPKEAETFTWWRIAGDGFDGWAAGTWLRLQDAVASAYATAVAQAQGAATPTPSQ
;
A
#
# COMPACT_ATOMS: atom_id res chain seq x y z
N PRO A 1 -22.53 4.04 -9.72
CA PRO A 1 -22.12 3.79 -8.32
C PRO A 1 -20.66 4.23 -8.14
N GLY A 2 -20.35 4.94 -7.06
CA GLY A 2 -18.98 5.39 -6.79
C GLY A 2 -18.10 4.29 -6.16
N PRO A 3 -16.81 4.58 -5.91
CA PRO A 3 -15.88 3.62 -5.29
C PRO A 3 -16.38 3.12 -3.93
N GLU A 4 -16.94 3.97 -3.08
CA GLU A 4 -17.50 3.57 -1.78
C GLU A 4 -18.69 2.60 -1.90
N SER A 5 -19.48 2.71 -2.97
CA SER A 5 -20.62 1.81 -3.20
C SER A 5 -20.14 0.37 -3.38
N VAL A 6 -19.14 0.18 -4.25
CA VAL A 6 -18.63 -1.18 -4.55
C VAL A 6 -17.84 -1.76 -3.39
N ILE A 7 -17.20 -0.92 -2.58
CA ILE A 7 -16.58 -1.33 -1.31
C ILE A 7 -17.67 -1.78 -0.32
N GLY A 8 -18.75 -1.02 -0.19
CA GLY A 8 -19.86 -1.35 0.70
C GLY A 8 -20.54 -2.66 0.32
N ASP A 9 -20.75 -2.90 -0.97
CA ASP A 9 -21.32 -4.15 -1.47
C ASP A 9 -20.39 -5.33 -1.17
N TRP A 10 -19.09 -5.17 -1.38
CA TRP A 10 -18.08 -6.16 -1.00
C TRP A 10 -18.06 -6.42 0.51
N VAL A 11 -18.10 -5.37 1.34
CA VAL A 11 -18.09 -5.50 2.80
C VAL A 11 -19.30 -6.30 3.29
N ARG A 12 -20.51 -5.96 2.83
CA ARG A 12 -21.72 -6.69 3.22
C ARG A 12 -21.68 -8.15 2.78
N THR A 13 -21.18 -8.40 1.57
CA THR A 13 -21.09 -9.75 0.99
C THR A 13 -20.02 -10.61 1.67
N ASN A 14 -18.83 -10.07 1.90
CA ASN A 14 -17.65 -10.84 2.30
C ASN A 14 -17.36 -10.80 3.81
N ARG A 15 -17.83 -9.78 4.52
CA ARG A 15 -17.62 -9.63 5.97
C ARG A 15 -18.91 -9.77 6.78
N ASN A 16 -20.08 -9.67 6.14
CA ASN A 16 -21.38 -9.70 6.80
C ASN A 16 -21.50 -8.63 7.91
N VAL A 17 -21.03 -7.42 7.61
CA VAL A 17 -21.08 -6.24 8.50
C VAL A 17 -21.62 -5.05 7.72
N ASP A 18 -22.33 -4.16 8.39
CA ASP A 18 -22.80 -2.91 7.80
C ASP A 18 -21.64 -1.97 7.43
N PHE A 19 -21.83 -1.22 6.35
CA PHE A 19 -20.84 -0.27 5.85
C PHE A 19 -21.40 1.16 5.85
N VAL A 20 -20.63 2.08 6.42
CA VAL A 20 -21.01 3.49 6.63
C VAL A 20 -20.55 4.41 5.49
N GLY A 21 -19.60 3.97 4.65
CA GLY A 21 -18.90 4.84 3.72
C GLY A 21 -17.62 5.39 4.35
N LEU A 22 -17.39 6.70 4.25
CA LEU A 22 -16.23 7.34 4.88
C LEU A 22 -16.34 7.35 6.40
N CYS A 23 -15.23 7.08 7.11
CA CYS A 23 -15.21 7.07 8.56
C CYS A 23 -15.54 8.43 9.19
N GLN A 24 -15.24 9.54 8.50
CA GLN A 24 -15.61 10.88 8.94
C GLN A 24 -17.14 11.10 9.03
N ASN A 25 -17.93 10.25 8.35
CA ASN A 25 -19.39 10.31 8.37
C ASN A 25 -20.01 9.41 9.44
N ALA A 26 -19.21 8.61 10.16
CA ALA A 26 -19.70 7.70 11.18
C ALA A 26 -20.17 8.47 12.43
N LYS A 27 -21.33 8.07 12.94
CA LYS A 27 -21.99 8.70 14.09
C LYS A 27 -21.67 7.98 15.40
N PRO A 28 -21.01 8.63 16.37
CA PRO A 28 -20.71 8.03 17.66
C PRO A 28 -21.95 7.47 18.34
N GLY A 29 -21.84 6.28 18.93
CA GLY A 29 -22.94 5.58 19.60
C GLY A 29 -24.00 4.96 18.68
N VAL A 30 -24.03 5.31 17.38
CA VAL A 30 -24.99 4.76 16.40
C VAL A 30 -24.34 3.74 15.49
N ASP A 31 -23.14 4.04 15.00
CA ASP A 31 -22.46 3.22 14.00
C ASP A 31 -21.45 2.24 14.60
N VAL A 32 -21.54 1.98 15.91
CA VAL A 32 -20.65 1.04 16.60
C VAL A 32 -20.77 -0.36 16.00
N GLY A 33 -19.61 -0.99 15.74
CA GLY A 33 -19.54 -2.34 15.17
C GLY A 33 -19.67 -2.40 13.64
N LYS A 34 -19.82 -1.24 12.97
CA LYS A 34 -19.84 -1.15 11.51
C LYS A 34 -18.43 -0.97 10.94
N LEU A 35 -18.28 -1.14 9.63
CA LEU A 35 -17.06 -0.80 8.91
C LEU A 35 -17.18 0.53 8.18
N CYS A 36 -16.05 1.21 8.04
CA CYS A 36 -15.91 2.44 7.28
C CYS A 36 -14.55 2.51 6.58
N THR A 37 -14.37 3.50 5.71
CA THR A 37 -13.12 3.71 4.98
C THR A 37 -12.55 5.11 5.17
N ASN A 38 -11.23 5.24 5.09
CA ASN A 38 -10.53 6.50 4.87
C ASN A 38 -9.79 6.43 3.52
N GLU A 39 -9.91 7.46 2.69
CA GLU A 39 -9.15 7.50 1.42
C GLU A 39 -7.66 7.71 1.73
N LEU A 40 -6.82 6.85 1.17
CA LEU A 40 -5.36 6.91 1.33
C LEU A 40 -4.68 7.59 0.15
N GLY A 41 -5.23 7.44 -1.05
CA GLY A 41 -4.67 8.05 -2.25
C GLY A 41 -5.19 7.43 -3.54
N SER A 42 -4.69 7.96 -4.66
CA SER A 42 -5.05 7.51 -6.00
C SER A 42 -3.81 7.31 -6.88
N ARG A 43 -3.93 6.42 -7.87
CA ARG A 43 -2.92 6.16 -8.91
C ARG A 43 -3.62 5.81 -10.22
N GLY A 44 -3.60 6.72 -11.19
CA GLY A 44 -4.34 6.54 -12.44
C GLY A 44 -5.84 6.36 -12.17
N THR A 45 -6.42 5.25 -12.65
CA THR A 45 -7.83 4.90 -12.40
C THR A 45 -8.07 4.17 -11.07
N ARG A 46 -7.03 3.98 -10.25
CA ARG A 46 -7.11 3.26 -8.98
C ARG A 46 -7.23 4.21 -7.80
N ARG A 47 -7.97 3.78 -6.79
CA ARG A 47 -8.03 4.41 -5.46
C ARG A 47 -7.76 3.38 -4.38
N ALA A 48 -7.11 3.84 -3.32
CA ALA A 48 -6.78 3.04 -2.15
C ALA A 48 -7.48 3.61 -0.91
N TYR A 49 -8.03 2.73 -0.10
CA TYR A 49 -8.76 3.04 1.12
C TYR A 49 -8.26 2.20 2.27
N ALA A 50 -8.12 2.80 3.45
CA ALA A 50 -8.00 2.07 4.70
C ALA A 50 -9.40 1.67 5.16
N LEU A 51 -9.67 0.38 5.27
CA LEU A 51 -10.92 -0.20 5.74
C LEU A 51 -10.74 -0.68 7.18
N GLY A 52 -11.67 -0.33 8.04
CA GLY A 52 -11.67 -0.79 9.44
C GLY A 52 -12.98 -0.56 10.16
N PRO A 53 -13.05 -0.99 11.43
CA PRO A 53 -14.18 -0.66 12.28
C PRO A 53 -14.29 0.85 12.48
N THR A 54 -15.52 1.34 12.54
CA THR A 54 -15.79 2.72 12.97
C THR A 54 -15.16 2.98 14.34
N PHE A 55 -14.54 4.15 14.50
CA PHE A 55 -13.91 4.57 15.76
C PHE A 55 -12.76 3.68 16.23
N SER A 56 -12.10 2.96 15.33
CA SER A 56 -10.92 2.14 15.61
C SER A 56 -9.91 2.20 14.47
N GLU A 57 -8.72 1.67 14.71
CA GLU A 57 -7.69 1.58 13.69
C GLU A 57 -8.14 0.72 12.51
N SER A 58 -7.69 1.12 11.31
CA SER A 58 -7.98 0.38 10.09
C SER A 58 -7.21 -0.92 10.01
N THR A 59 -7.88 -2.00 9.63
CA THR A 59 -7.33 -3.36 9.62
C THR A 59 -7.11 -3.93 8.23
N ALA A 60 -7.51 -3.22 7.18
CA ALA A 60 -7.32 -3.64 5.80
C ALA A 60 -7.02 -2.48 4.85
N LEU A 61 -6.30 -2.77 3.77
CA LEU A 61 -6.17 -1.94 2.59
C LEU A 61 -7.14 -2.46 1.52
N VAL A 62 -8.01 -1.59 1.03
CA VAL A 62 -8.91 -1.88 -0.09
C VAL A 62 -8.46 -1.07 -1.29
N MET A 63 -8.28 -1.74 -2.42
CA MET A 63 -8.01 -1.09 -3.69
C MET A 63 -9.20 -1.28 -4.62
N VAL A 64 -9.61 -0.19 -5.24
CA VAL A 64 -10.63 -0.18 -6.29
C VAL A 64 -10.06 0.39 -7.57
N GLU A 65 -10.59 -0.06 -8.70
CA GLU A 65 -10.19 0.40 -10.02
C GLU A 65 -11.42 0.80 -10.82
N GLN A 66 -11.34 1.92 -11.53
CA GLN A 66 -12.34 2.31 -12.50
C GLN A 66 -12.02 1.68 -13.86
N ALA A 67 -12.97 0.94 -14.40
CA ALA A 67 -12.92 0.44 -15.76
C ALA A 67 -13.17 1.57 -16.78
N GLN A 68 -12.88 1.30 -18.05
CA GLN A 68 -12.99 2.28 -19.14
C GLN A 68 -14.44 2.77 -19.36
N ASP A 69 -15.42 1.93 -19.04
CA ASP A 69 -16.85 2.28 -19.08
C ASP A 69 -17.31 3.10 -17.87
N GLY A 70 -16.38 3.47 -16.98
CA GLY A 70 -16.64 4.26 -15.78
C GLY A 70 -17.10 3.44 -14.57
N THR A 71 -17.27 2.13 -14.70
CA THR A 71 -17.67 1.26 -13.59
C THR A 71 -16.52 1.03 -12.62
N TRP A 72 -16.83 0.93 -11.32
CA TRP A 72 -15.83 0.64 -10.29
C TRP A 72 -15.88 -0.84 -9.91
N LYS A 73 -14.72 -1.41 -9.58
CA LYS A 73 -14.61 -2.77 -9.03
C LYS A 73 -13.62 -2.79 -7.87
N VAL A 74 -13.85 -3.67 -6.90
CA VAL A 74 -12.85 -4.00 -5.89
C VAL A 74 -11.77 -4.85 -6.58
N LEU A 75 -10.55 -4.32 -6.63
CA LEU A 75 -9.39 -5.01 -7.19
C LEU A 75 -8.75 -5.93 -6.15
N SER A 76 -8.60 -5.46 -4.92
CA SER A 76 -8.04 -6.26 -3.84
C SER A 76 -8.48 -5.75 -2.47
N VAL A 77 -8.56 -6.68 -1.52
CA VAL A 77 -8.66 -6.38 -0.10
C VAL A 77 -7.58 -7.18 0.61
N ARG A 78 -6.59 -6.49 1.18
CA ARG A 78 -5.51 -7.11 1.94
C ARG A 78 -5.62 -6.71 3.39
N ASN A 79 -5.52 -7.67 4.30
CA ASN A 79 -5.39 -7.33 5.71
C ASN A 79 -4.10 -6.52 5.87
N ARG A 80 -4.22 -5.40 6.58
CA ARG A 80 -3.07 -4.64 7.04
C ARG A 80 -2.38 -5.53 8.08
N VAL A 81 -1.09 -5.79 7.92
CA VAL A 81 -0.38 -6.66 8.85
C VAL A 81 -0.16 -5.83 10.12
N PRO A 82 -0.69 -6.22 11.29
CA PRO A 82 -0.39 -5.50 12.52
C PRO A 82 1.12 -5.53 12.76
N GLY A 83 1.79 -4.38 12.73
CA GLY A 83 3.25 -4.28 12.72
C GLY A 83 3.88 -3.85 11.38
N ASP A 84 3.09 -3.71 10.31
CA ASP A 84 3.49 -2.98 9.08
C ASP A 84 3.60 -1.46 9.27
N GLY A 85 3.35 -0.98 10.50
CA GLY A 85 3.37 0.41 10.96
C GLY A 85 4.71 1.14 10.87
N GLY A 86 5.61 0.70 10.00
CA GLY A 86 6.88 1.37 9.70
C GLY A 86 7.23 1.45 8.22
N ILE A 87 6.56 0.73 7.30
CA ILE A 87 6.89 0.81 5.87
C ILE A 87 6.07 1.94 5.24
N PRO A 88 6.69 3.08 4.89
CA PRO A 88 5.98 4.22 4.32
C PRO A 88 5.50 3.92 2.90
N GLY A 89 4.39 4.54 2.52
CA GLY A 89 3.83 4.47 1.17
C GLY A 89 2.84 3.33 0.96
N ILE A 90 1.83 3.61 0.13
CA ILE A 90 0.84 2.61 -0.28
C ILE A 90 1.52 1.56 -1.17
N ASP A 91 1.24 0.29 -0.89
CA ASP A 91 1.70 -0.86 -1.68
C ASP A 91 0.86 -1.02 -2.96
N TRP A 92 1.05 -0.08 -3.89
CA TRP A 92 0.42 -0.10 -5.20
C TRP A 92 0.92 -1.29 -6.03
N PRO A 93 0.04 -2.00 -6.76
CA PRO A 93 0.49 -3.01 -7.71
C PRO A 93 1.45 -2.37 -8.72
N LEU A 94 2.65 -2.95 -8.82
CA LEU A 94 3.71 -2.44 -9.69
C LEU A 94 3.40 -2.71 -11.16
N GLN A 95 4.05 -1.92 -12.01
CA GLN A 95 4.01 -1.99 -13.46
C GLN A 95 5.42 -1.80 -14.00
N VAL A 96 5.69 -2.36 -15.19
CA VAL A 96 6.94 -2.07 -15.91
C VAL A 96 7.05 -0.56 -16.17
N GLY A 97 8.22 0.00 -15.90
CA GLY A 97 8.50 1.43 -15.95
C GLY A 97 8.33 2.15 -14.61
N ASP A 98 7.79 1.51 -13.58
CA ASP A 98 7.64 2.13 -12.27
C ASP A 98 9.01 2.45 -11.63
N ALA A 99 9.16 3.69 -11.17
CA ALA A 99 10.25 4.06 -10.27
C ALA A 99 9.93 3.57 -8.86
N VAL A 100 10.78 2.70 -8.33
CA VAL A 100 10.61 2.05 -7.03
C VAL A 100 11.78 2.33 -6.10
N VAL A 101 11.50 2.18 -4.81
CA VAL A 101 12.49 2.18 -3.74
C VAL A 101 12.35 0.89 -2.93
N VAL A 102 13.49 0.33 -2.55
CA VAL A 102 13.60 -0.81 -1.63
C VAL A 102 13.33 -0.31 -0.22
N ILE A 103 12.37 -0.88 0.50
CA ILE A 103 12.02 -0.44 1.84
C ILE A 103 11.39 -1.55 2.69
N GLY A 104 11.66 -1.52 4.00
CA GLY A 104 11.04 -2.41 4.97
C GLY A 104 11.78 -3.74 5.15
N LEU A 105 13.09 -3.75 4.90
CA LEU A 105 13.94 -4.92 5.13
C LEU A 105 14.29 -5.10 6.61
N GLY A 106 14.35 -4.02 7.39
CA GLY A 106 14.83 -4.03 8.78
C GLY A 106 16.31 -3.67 8.91
N GLU A 107 16.79 -3.54 10.15
CA GLU A 107 18.18 -3.13 10.41
C GLU A 107 19.18 -4.15 9.88
N SER A 108 20.16 -3.68 9.11
CA SER A 108 21.27 -4.48 8.55
C SER A 108 20.88 -5.61 7.59
N ASP A 109 19.65 -5.64 7.08
CA ASP A 109 19.23 -6.57 6.01
C ASP A 109 19.33 -5.92 4.61
N CYS A 110 19.29 -6.75 3.57
CA CYS A 110 19.33 -6.32 2.18
C CYS A 110 18.36 -7.13 1.30
N LEU A 111 17.85 -6.47 0.26
CA LEU A 111 17.09 -7.14 -0.78
C LEU A 111 18.04 -7.89 -1.71
N ARG A 112 17.88 -9.20 -1.77
CA ARG A 112 18.67 -10.07 -2.65
C ARG A 112 18.19 -9.90 -4.09
N ILE A 113 19.08 -9.43 -4.95
CA ILE A 113 18.88 -9.39 -6.40
C ILE A 113 19.34 -10.72 -6.98
N ARG A 114 18.51 -11.36 -7.78
CA ARG A 114 18.71 -12.73 -8.27
C ARG A 114 18.70 -12.80 -9.79
N GLU A 115 19.38 -13.80 -10.33
CA GLU A 115 19.43 -14.05 -11.76
C GLU A 115 18.09 -14.53 -12.34
N GLN A 116 17.28 -15.19 -11.51
CA GLN A 116 15.99 -15.77 -11.87
C GLN A 116 14.92 -15.40 -10.83
N PRO A 117 13.63 -15.36 -11.22
CA PRO A 117 12.49 -15.05 -10.35
C PRO A 117 12.15 -16.24 -9.44
N THR A 118 13.08 -16.63 -8.57
CA THR A 118 12.92 -17.74 -7.63
C THR A 118 13.89 -17.58 -6.48
N GLN A 119 13.50 -18.05 -5.30
CA GLN A 119 14.40 -18.09 -4.14
C GLN A 119 15.63 -18.98 -4.35
N GLN A 120 15.59 -19.90 -5.32
CA GLN A 120 16.70 -20.80 -5.66
C GLN A 120 17.66 -20.18 -6.68
N GLY A 121 17.27 -19.07 -7.32
CA GLY A 121 18.09 -18.37 -8.31
C GLY A 121 19.37 -17.82 -7.69
N LYS A 122 20.48 -17.84 -8.44
CA LYS A 122 21.76 -17.29 -7.99
C LYS A 122 21.59 -15.85 -7.53
N GLN A 123 22.08 -15.54 -6.33
CA GLN A 123 22.16 -14.17 -5.85
C GLN A 123 23.26 -13.43 -6.61
N LEU A 124 22.86 -12.36 -7.30
CA LEU A 124 23.74 -11.47 -8.06
C LEU A 124 24.20 -10.29 -7.22
N ASN A 125 23.30 -9.75 -6.39
CA ASN A 125 23.57 -8.58 -5.56
C ASN A 125 22.70 -8.58 -4.28
N CYS A 126 22.96 -7.63 -3.40
CA CYS A 126 22.35 -7.41 -2.10
C CYS A 126 22.26 -5.90 -1.89
N VAL A 127 21.06 -5.33 -2.08
CA VAL A 127 20.86 -3.87 -2.04
C VAL A 127 20.15 -3.45 -0.75
N PRO A 128 20.61 -2.39 -0.06
CA PRO A 128 20.02 -1.96 1.21
C PRO A 128 18.67 -1.24 1.01
N ASP A 129 17.96 -1.04 2.12
CA ASP A 129 16.81 -0.12 2.17
C ASP A 129 17.20 1.28 1.68
N GLY A 130 16.27 1.96 1.00
CA GLY A 130 16.48 3.25 0.35
C GLY A 130 17.04 3.16 -1.07
N THR A 131 17.46 1.99 -1.53
CA THR A 131 17.96 1.80 -2.91
C THR A 131 16.84 2.09 -3.92
N LYS A 132 17.14 2.94 -4.90
CA LYS A 132 16.21 3.27 -6.00
C LYS A 132 16.44 2.38 -7.21
N ALA A 133 15.37 2.02 -7.89
CA ALA A 133 15.41 1.21 -9.10
C ALA A 133 14.22 1.52 -10.02
N VAL A 134 14.25 0.97 -11.23
CA VAL A 134 13.13 0.97 -12.16
C VAL A 134 12.73 -0.46 -12.47
N VAL A 135 11.43 -0.73 -12.46
CA VAL A 135 10.86 -2.03 -12.83
C VAL A 135 11.02 -2.25 -14.33
N GLN A 136 11.73 -3.31 -14.71
CA GLN A 136 12.04 -3.67 -16.10
C GLN A 136 11.13 -4.79 -16.63
N GLU A 137 10.78 -5.76 -15.79
CA GLU A 137 10.01 -6.94 -16.19
C GLU A 137 9.21 -7.49 -15.01
N GLY A 138 8.09 -8.17 -15.32
CA GLY A 138 7.23 -8.83 -14.35
C GLY A 138 5.75 -8.50 -14.57
N PRO A 139 4.86 -8.99 -13.70
CA PRO A 139 5.16 -9.87 -12.56
C PRO A 139 5.46 -11.30 -13.00
N LYS A 140 6.23 -12.03 -12.19
CA LYS A 140 6.32 -13.50 -12.25
C LYS A 140 6.05 -14.08 -10.88
N GLU A 141 5.07 -14.98 -10.79
CA GLU A 141 4.76 -15.67 -9.53
C GLU A 141 5.67 -16.90 -9.40
N ALA A 142 6.39 -16.99 -8.28
CA ALA A 142 7.15 -18.18 -7.93
C ALA A 142 7.24 -18.32 -6.40
N GLU A 143 7.12 -19.57 -5.95
CA GLU A 143 6.98 -19.90 -4.52
C GLU A 143 5.83 -19.12 -3.87
N THR A 144 6.14 -18.19 -2.96
CA THR A 144 5.17 -17.33 -2.27
C THR A 144 5.39 -15.85 -2.58
N PHE A 145 6.17 -15.54 -3.62
CA PHE A 145 6.54 -14.17 -3.97
C PHE A 145 6.11 -13.82 -5.38
N THR A 146 5.67 -12.57 -5.52
CA THR A 146 5.59 -11.91 -6.81
C THR A 146 6.96 -11.29 -7.11
N TRP A 147 7.63 -11.78 -8.14
CA TRP A 147 8.95 -11.34 -8.55
C TRP A 147 8.88 -10.27 -9.63
N TRP A 148 9.79 -9.30 -9.52
CA TRP A 148 9.98 -8.20 -10.47
C TRP A 148 11.45 -8.09 -10.81
N ARG A 149 11.77 -7.96 -12.11
CA ARG A 149 13.12 -7.60 -12.53
C ARG A 149 13.26 -6.09 -12.39
N ILE A 150 14.24 -5.65 -11.62
CA ILE A 150 14.52 -4.25 -11.38
C ILE A 150 15.96 -3.95 -11.79
N ALA A 151 16.18 -2.72 -12.28
CA ALA A 151 17.51 -2.22 -12.59
C ALA A 151 17.73 -0.88 -11.89
N GLY A 152 18.93 -0.70 -11.36
CA GLY A 152 19.36 0.49 -10.65
C GLY A 152 20.86 0.73 -10.86
N ASP A 153 21.44 1.59 -10.03
CA ASP A 153 22.86 1.91 -10.16
C ASP A 153 23.74 0.69 -9.82
N GLY A 154 24.39 0.13 -10.83
CA GLY A 154 25.28 -1.02 -10.69
C GLY A 154 24.61 -2.38 -10.49
N PHE A 155 23.30 -2.52 -10.71
CA PHE A 155 22.62 -3.83 -10.65
C PHE A 155 21.42 -3.96 -11.59
N ASP A 156 21.18 -5.20 -12.03
CA ASP A 156 20.01 -5.64 -12.80
C ASP A 156 19.70 -7.08 -12.39
N GLY A 157 18.46 -7.35 -11.98
CA GLY A 157 18.00 -8.70 -11.71
C GLY A 157 16.65 -8.77 -11.01
N TRP A 158 16.23 -9.97 -10.65
CA TRP A 158 14.95 -10.28 -10.03
C TRP A 158 14.99 -10.05 -8.52
N ALA A 159 14.00 -9.33 -8.01
CA ALA A 159 13.77 -9.12 -6.60
C ALA A 159 12.30 -9.42 -6.27
N ALA A 160 12.03 -9.80 -5.02
CA ALA A 160 10.65 -9.98 -4.60
C ALA A 160 9.98 -8.62 -4.36
N GLY A 161 8.76 -8.47 -4.87
CA GLY A 161 7.99 -7.22 -4.82
C GLY A 161 7.55 -6.79 -3.43
N THR A 162 7.58 -7.69 -2.45
CA THR A 162 7.18 -7.41 -1.05
C THR A 162 7.88 -6.17 -0.47
N TRP A 163 9.16 -5.99 -0.82
CA TRP A 163 10.02 -4.90 -0.32
C TRP A 163 10.17 -3.74 -1.31
N LEU A 164 9.34 -3.70 -2.35
CA LEU A 164 9.35 -2.63 -3.34
C LEU A 164 8.14 -1.72 -3.13
N ARG A 165 8.37 -0.42 -3.12
CA ARG A 165 7.31 0.60 -3.11
C ARG A 165 7.57 1.63 -4.20
N LEU A 166 6.50 2.23 -4.73
CA LEU A 166 6.66 3.37 -5.63
C LEU A 166 7.36 4.52 -4.91
N GLN A 167 8.35 5.10 -5.56
CA GLN A 167 9.13 6.20 -4.99
C GLN A 167 8.21 7.36 -4.56
N ASP A 168 7.25 7.74 -5.39
CA ASP A 168 6.33 8.84 -5.10
C ASP A 168 5.32 8.51 -3.98
N ALA A 169 4.95 7.23 -3.83
CA ALA A 169 4.10 6.80 -2.73
C ALA A 169 4.83 6.92 -1.39
N VAL A 170 6.11 6.56 -1.36
CA VAL A 170 6.97 6.73 -0.18
C VAL A 170 7.18 8.22 0.13
N ALA A 171 7.48 9.04 -0.88
CA ALA A 171 7.65 10.48 -0.71
C ALA A 171 6.38 11.15 -0.16
N SER A 172 5.21 10.79 -0.68
CA SER A 172 3.91 11.31 -0.22
C SER A 172 3.61 10.91 1.23
N ALA A 173 3.97 9.67 1.63
CA ALA A 173 3.79 9.22 3.00
C ALA A 173 4.68 10.00 3.98
N TYR A 174 5.95 10.24 3.63
CA TYR A 174 6.84 11.06 4.46
C TYR A 174 6.36 12.51 4.56
N ALA A 175 5.92 13.12 3.47
CA ALA A 175 5.39 14.49 3.49
C ALA A 175 4.16 14.60 4.42
N THR A 176 3.27 13.60 4.37
CA THR A 176 2.09 13.53 5.24
C THR A 176 2.49 13.42 6.72
N ALA A 177 3.45 12.54 7.05
CA ALA A 177 3.93 12.36 8.41
C ALA A 177 4.58 13.65 8.97
N VAL A 178 5.37 14.35 8.16
CA VAL A 178 5.99 15.62 8.55
C VAL A 178 4.92 16.69 8.82
N ALA A 179 3.92 16.81 7.95
CA ALA A 179 2.82 17.78 8.15
C ALA A 179 2.03 17.51 9.44
N GLN A 180 1.77 16.24 9.76
CA GLN A 180 1.09 15.84 11.00
C GLN A 180 1.92 16.19 12.24
N ALA A 181 3.23 15.91 12.21
CA ALA A 181 4.13 16.25 13.32
C ALA A 181 4.21 17.76 13.56
N GLN A 182 4.20 18.56 12.49
CA GLN A 182 4.24 20.02 12.57
C GLN A 182 2.92 20.64 13.07
N GLY A 183 1.76 20.09 12.66
CA GLY A 183 0.45 20.54 13.15
C GLY A 183 0.20 20.19 14.62
N ALA A 184 0.73 19.06 15.08
CA ALA A 184 0.67 18.65 16.48
C ALA A 184 1.50 19.55 17.42
N ALA A 185 2.45 20.31 16.89
CA ALA A 185 3.34 21.21 17.64
C ALA A 185 2.77 22.63 17.84
N THR A 186 1.46 22.84 17.73
CA THR A 186 0.86 24.15 18.04
C THR A 186 1.14 24.48 19.52
N PRO A 187 1.85 25.58 19.84
CA PRO A 187 2.22 25.88 21.22
C PRO A 187 0.97 26.22 22.02
N THR A 188 0.81 25.57 23.18
CA THR A 188 -0.12 26.01 24.23
C THR A 188 0.10 27.51 24.47
N PRO A 189 -0.92 28.38 24.32
CA PRO A 189 -0.76 29.78 24.70
C PRO A 189 -0.48 29.82 26.20
N SER A 190 0.67 30.39 26.59
CA SER A 190 0.96 30.67 27.99
C SER A 190 -0.10 31.66 28.51
N GLN A 191 -0.86 31.25 29.53
CA GLN A 191 -1.67 32.17 30.34
C GLN A 191 -0.79 32.86 31.38
#